data_AF-A0ABD7NDP3-F1
#
_entry.id   AF-A0ABD7NDP3-F1
#
_cell.length_a   1.000
_cell.length_b   1.000
_cell.length_c   1.000
_cell.angle_alpha   90.00
_cell.angle_beta   90.00
_cell.angle_gamma   90.00
#
_symmetry.space_group_name_H-M   'P 1'
#
loop_
_entity.id
_entity.type
_entity.pdbx_description
1 polymer ?
#
loop_
_entity_poly.entity_id
_entity_poly.type
_entity_poly.pdbx_seq_one_letter_code
_entity_poly.pdbx_strand_id
1 'polypeptide(L)'
;MTKDWTFDQPLDDKTPTSSSEERAKIAALFHKENQEGAGDVDYAAAFEMEQQKTKEKSVSRPKTQEQSIPKDAPSSTITSDYKQYLANVMAQNNEDIAQSQKKIEELHQLIDDKNKHNKKLQAISAAIDDL
;
A
#
# COMPACT_ATOMS: atom_id res chain seq x y z
N MET A 1 23.92 -11.45 -1.41
CA MET A 1 24.08 -10.43 -2.46
C MET A 1 22.79 -9.63 -2.52
N THR A 2 22.76 -8.45 -1.92
CA THR A 2 21.66 -7.48 -2.01
C THR A 2 21.78 -6.78 -3.36
N LYS A 3 20.82 -6.99 -4.26
CA LYS A 3 20.73 -6.18 -5.47
C LYS A 3 19.95 -4.92 -5.10
N ASP A 4 20.60 -3.77 -5.15
CA ASP A 4 19.96 -2.48 -4.98
C ASP A 4 18.92 -2.29 -6.09
N TRP A 5 17.65 -2.21 -5.70
CA TRP A 5 16.56 -1.96 -6.64
C TRP A 5 16.69 -0.52 -7.16
N THR A 6 16.96 -0.38 -8.45
CA THR A 6 17.03 0.92 -9.13
C THR A 6 15.87 0.98 -10.12
N PHE A 7 15.05 2.02 -10.00
CA PHE A 7 13.92 2.25 -10.90
C PHE A 7 14.44 2.93 -12.18
N ASP A 8 14.59 2.15 -13.25
CA ASP A 8 15.19 2.57 -14.52
C ASP A 8 14.17 2.94 -15.60
N GLN A 9 12.87 3.00 -15.27
CA GLN A 9 11.86 3.41 -16.24
C GLN A 9 11.75 4.94 -16.33
N PRO A 10 11.57 5.49 -17.54
CA PRO A 10 11.24 6.90 -17.70
C PRO A 10 9.94 7.18 -16.92
N LEU A 11 9.94 8.26 -16.15
CA LEU A 11 8.70 8.76 -15.56
C LEU A 11 7.75 9.08 -16.71
N ASP A 12 6.52 8.56 -16.65
CA ASP A 12 5.50 8.88 -17.64
C ASP A 12 5.42 10.41 -17.80
N ASP A 13 5.41 10.87 -19.05
CA ASP A 13 5.29 12.28 -19.36
C ASP A 13 4.08 12.85 -18.64
N LYS A 14 4.26 13.99 -17.97
CA LYS A 14 3.20 14.70 -17.25
C LYS A 14 2.16 15.18 -18.25
N THR A 15 1.23 14.32 -18.66
CA THR A 15 -0.05 14.76 -19.20
C THR A 15 -0.69 15.58 -18.08
N PRO A 16 -0.90 16.91 -18.26
CA PRO A 16 -1.60 17.69 -17.26
C PRO A 16 -3.05 17.20 -17.34
N THR A 17 -3.46 16.31 -16.43
CA THR A 17 -4.88 16.08 -16.23
C THR A 17 -5.47 17.41 -15.81
N SER A 18 -6.48 17.85 -16.55
CA SER A 18 -7.17 19.10 -16.25
C SER A 18 -7.65 19.07 -14.80
N SER A 19 -7.51 20.18 -14.07
CA SER A 19 -7.99 20.33 -12.68
C SER A 19 -9.44 19.84 -12.52
N SER A 20 -10.27 20.01 -13.55
CA SER A 20 -11.65 19.51 -13.57
C SER A 20 -11.76 17.98 -13.58
N GLU A 21 -10.85 17.30 -14.27
CA GLU A 21 -10.85 15.83 -14.39
C GLU A 21 -10.42 15.17 -13.08
N GLU A 22 -9.36 15.67 -12.45
CA GLU A 22 -8.91 15.20 -11.14
C GLU A 22 -9.99 15.42 -10.07
N ARG A 23 -10.68 16.56 -10.10
CA ARG A 23 -11.80 16.84 -9.19
C ARG A 23 -12.99 15.89 -9.39
N ALA A 24 -13.31 15.52 -10.63
CA ALA A 24 -14.36 14.56 -10.92
C ALA A 24 -14.01 13.16 -10.41
N LYS A 25 -12.75 12.73 -10.59
CA LYS A 25 -12.25 11.45 -10.03
C LYS A 25 -12.37 11.44 -8.50
N ILE A 26 -11.95 12.51 -7.84
CA ILE A 26 -12.06 12.64 -6.38
C ILE A 26 -13.53 12.63 -5.95
N ALA A 27 -14.42 13.35 -6.65
CA ALA A 27 -15.85 13.39 -6.32
C ALA A 27 -16.53 12.02 -6.45
N ALA A 28 -16.13 11.22 -7.45
CA ALA A 28 -16.61 9.85 -7.65
C ALA A 28 -16.27 8.93 -6.47
N LEU A 29 -15.07 9.05 -5.88
CA LEU A 29 -14.69 8.28 -4.68
C LEU A 29 -15.64 8.54 -3.49
N PHE A 30 -16.17 9.76 -3.38
CA PHE A 30 -17.06 10.16 -2.28
C PHE A 30 -18.54 10.15 -2.65
N HIS A 31 -18.91 9.58 -3.82
CA HIS A 31 -20.29 9.49 -4.30
C HIS A 31 -20.98 10.87 -4.41
N LYS A 32 -20.21 11.91 -4.76
CA LYS A 32 -20.68 13.31 -4.90
C LYS A 32 -20.68 13.78 -6.35
N GLU A 33 -21.14 12.91 -7.26
CA GLU A 33 -21.04 13.07 -8.72
C GLU A 33 -21.80 14.30 -9.29
N ASN A 34 -22.65 14.95 -8.49
CA ASN A 34 -23.50 16.08 -8.91
C ASN A 34 -23.30 17.38 -8.11
N GLN A 35 -22.17 17.57 -7.42
CA GLN A 35 -21.87 18.91 -6.91
C GLN A 35 -21.41 19.81 -8.07
N GLU A 36 -22.27 20.75 -8.46
CA GLU A 36 -21.91 21.89 -9.31
C GLU A 36 -20.58 22.45 -8.84
N GLY A 37 -19.64 22.53 -9.79
CA GLY A 37 -18.24 22.81 -9.52
C GLY A 37 -18.11 23.98 -8.55
N ALA A 38 -17.58 23.70 -7.36
CA ALA A 38 -17.00 24.74 -6.55
C ALA A 38 -15.95 25.41 -7.44
N GLY A 39 -16.23 26.67 -7.82
CA GLY A 39 -15.41 27.45 -8.74
C GLY A 39 -13.96 27.48 -8.30
N ASP A 40 -13.07 27.91 -9.19
CA ASP A 40 -11.63 27.93 -8.95
C ASP A 40 -11.33 28.57 -7.59
N VAL A 41 -10.92 27.73 -6.62
CA VAL A 41 -10.73 28.17 -5.24
C VAL A 41 -9.37 28.84 -5.21
N ASP A 42 -9.35 30.16 -5.05
CA ASP A 42 -8.12 30.87 -4.78
C ASP A 42 -7.60 30.48 -3.39
N TYR A 43 -6.71 29.50 -3.39
CA TYR A 43 -6.10 28.95 -2.18
C TYR A 43 -5.32 30.01 -1.39
N ALA A 44 -4.82 31.07 -2.03
CA ALA A 44 -4.12 32.15 -1.33
C ALA A 44 -5.11 33.01 -0.55
N ALA A 45 -6.24 33.39 -1.16
CA ALA A 45 -7.30 34.13 -0.49
C ALA A 45 -7.95 33.31 0.64
N ALA A 46 -8.18 32.00 0.41
CA ALA A 46 -8.71 31.10 1.44
C ALA A 46 -7.77 30.98 2.65
N PHE A 47 -6.46 30.91 2.40
CA PHE A 47 -5.46 30.84 3.44
C PHE A 47 -5.38 32.14 4.26
N GLU A 48 -5.45 33.31 3.62
CA GLU A 48 -5.50 34.59 4.34
C GLU A 48 -6.76 34.73 5.20
N MET A 49 -7.92 34.31 4.70
CA MET A 49 -9.17 34.32 5.47
C MET A 49 -9.09 33.42 6.71
N GLU A 50 -8.49 32.23 6.60
CA GLU A 50 -8.29 31.30 7.72
C GLU A 50 -7.38 31.95 8.79
N GLN A 51 -6.31 32.62 8.36
CA GLN A 51 -5.40 33.36 9.24
C GLN A 51 -6.09 34.55 9.93
N GLN A 52 -7.03 35.23 9.27
CA GLN A 52 -7.79 36.33 9.87
C GLN A 52 -8.84 35.83 10.86
N LYS A 53 -9.52 34.70 10.59
CA LYS A 53 -10.47 34.08 11.53
C LYS A 53 -9.85 33.72 12.89
N THR A 54 -8.57 33.33 12.90
CA THR A 54 -7.83 33.06 14.16
C THR A 54 -7.47 34.34 14.92
N LYS A 55 -7.31 35.47 14.23
CA LYS A 55 -7.02 36.78 14.85
C LYS A 55 -8.28 37.43 15.44
N GLU A 56 -9.43 37.36 14.77
CA GLU A 56 -10.68 37.98 15.25
C GLU A 56 -11.24 37.34 16.53
N LYS A 57 -10.88 36.08 16.81
CA LYS A 57 -11.31 35.39 18.05
C LYS A 57 -10.43 35.69 19.27
N SER A 58 -9.46 36.60 19.15
CA SER A 58 -8.43 36.85 20.15
C SER A 58 -8.40 38.30 20.67
N VAL A 59 -9.54 38.83 21.12
CA VAL A 59 -9.55 40.02 22.00
C VAL A 59 -10.29 39.71 23.30
N SER A 60 -9.76 38.78 24.07
CA SER A 60 -9.70 38.92 25.53
C SER A 60 -8.47 38.18 26.05
N ARG A 61 -7.44 38.92 26.42
CA ARG A 61 -6.31 38.38 27.16
C ARG A 61 -6.81 38.07 28.58
N PRO A 62 -6.43 36.93 29.18
CA PRO A 62 -5.45 37.06 30.25
C PRO A 62 -4.42 35.92 30.30
N LYS A 63 -3.23 36.32 30.79
CA LYS A 63 -2.27 35.59 31.62
C LYS A 63 -1.84 34.19 31.18
N THR A 64 -0.52 34.08 31.00
CA THR A 64 0.36 32.98 31.40
C THR A 64 -0.34 31.93 32.27
N GLN A 65 -0.97 30.96 31.62
CA GLN A 65 -1.15 29.64 32.19
C GLN A 65 -0.21 28.75 31.41
N GLU A 66 0.66 28.07 32.16
CA GLU A 66 1.41 26.90 31.73
C GLU A 66 0.60 26.18 30.66
N GLN A 67 1.14 26.10 29.45
CA GLN A 67 0.63 25.21 28.44
C GLN A 67 0.71 23.82 29.05
N SER A 68 -0.41 23.39 29.63
CA SER A 68 -0.73 22.00 29.84
C SER A 68 -0.37 21.32 28.54
N ILE A 69 0.67 20.49 28.60
CA ILE A 69 1.03 19.52 27.58
C ILE A 69 -0.29 18.97 27.03
N PRO A 70 -0.58 19.14 25.73
CA PRO A 70 -1.68 18.42 25.13
C PRO A 70 -1.41 16.94 25.37
N LYS A 71 -2.19 16.37 26.29
CA LYS A 71 -2.27 14.95 26.61
C LYS A 71 -2.05 14.16 25.33
N ASP A 72 -1.07 13.27 25.35
CA ASP A 72 -0.78 12.30 24.30
C ASP A 72 -2.06 11.57 23.91
N ALA A 73 -2.77 12.11 22.91
CA ALA A 73 -3.66 11.32 22.11
C ALA A 73 -2.74 10.41 21.29
N PRO A 74 -2.99 9.10 21.18
CA PRO A 74 -2.30 8.26 20.21
C PRO A 74 -2.78 8.68 18.82
N SER A 75 -2.30 9.81 18.34
CA SER A 75 -2.54 10.28 16.99
C SER A 75 -1.64 9.43 16.10
N SER A 76 -2.21 8.31 15.70
CA SER A 76 -1.87 7.61 14.48
C SER A 76 -1.61 8.69 13.41
N THR A 77 -0.32 8.94 13.20
CA THR A 77 0.17 9.92 12.23
C THR A 77 0.25 9.18 10.91
N ILE A 78 -0.07 9.82 9.77
CA ILE A 78 0.00 9.19 8.44
C ILE A 78 1.32 8.43 8.23
N THR A 79 2.43 8.95 8.74
CA THR A 79 3.74 8.29 8.73
C THR A 79 3.80 7.00 9.57
N SER A 80 3.19 6.99 10.75
CA SER A 80 3.10 5.79 11.61
C SER A 80 2.25 4.71 10.95
N ASP A 81 1.11 5.11 10.39
CA ASP A 81 0.18 4.18 9.72
C ASP A 81 0.82 3.56 8.49
N TYR A 82 1.51 4.38 7.69
CA TYR A 82 2.22 3.88 6.52
C TYR A 82 3.37 2.94 6.89
N LYS A 83 4.12 3.23 7.96
CA LYS A 83 5.14 2.31 8.48
C LYS A 83 4.53 0.97 8.92
N GLN A 84 3.38 1.00 9.59
CA GLN A 84 2.69 -0.21 10.01
C GLN A 84 2.15 -1.00 8.81
N TYR A 85 1.60 -0.32 7.81
CA TYR A 85 1.18 -0.95 6.55
C TYR A 85 2.35 -1.67 5.87
N LEU A 86 3.50 -1.00 5.73
CA LEU A 86 4.70 -1.62 5.15
C LEU A 86 5.16 -2.84 5.96
N ALA A 87 5.16 -2.75 7.29
CA ALA A 87 5.50 -3.87 8.14
C ALA A 87 4.56 -5.07 7.93
N ASN A 88 3.26 -4.82 7.83
CA ASN A 88 2.26 -5.85 7.57
C ASN A 88 2.44 -6.48 6.18
N VAL A 89 2.68 -5.67 5.14
CA VAL A 89 2.93 -6.18 3.77
C VAL A 89 4.18 -7.04 3.73
N MET A 90 5.26 -6.63 4.40
CA MET A 90 6.48 -7.45 4.50
C MET A 90 6.24 -8.76 5.24
N ALA A 91 5.48 -8.73 6.34
CA ALA A 91 5.13 -9.93 7.10
C ALA A 91 4.29 -10.89 6.24
N GLN A 92 3.28 -10.39 5.52
CA GLN A 92 2.46 -11.19 4.63
C GLN A 92 3.28 -11.80 3.49
N ASN A 93 4.12 -11.00 2.83
CA ASN A 93 4.98 -11.51 1.76
C ASN A 93 5.93 -12.62 2.27
N ASN A 94 6.47 -12.47 3.48
CA ASN A 94 7.33 -13.50 4.07
C ASN A 94 6.56 -14.80 4.37
N GLU A 95 5.32 -14.69 4.85
CA GLU A 95 4.44 -15.85 5.04
C GLU A 95 4.11 -16.54 3.71
N ASP A 96 3.76 -15.78 2.68
CA ASP A 96 3.46 -16.31 1.35
C ASP A 96 4.67 -17.02 0.73
N ILE A 97 5.89 -16.47 0.94
CA ILE A 97 7.14 -17.09 0.53
C ILE A 97 7.33 -18.43 1.26
N ALA A 98 7.13 -18.47 2.59
CA ALA A 98 7.29 -19.69 3.38
C ALA A 98 6.29 -20.78 2.95
N GLN A 99 5.04 -20.41 2.72
CA GLN A 99 4.01 -21.34 2.21
C GLN A 99 4.36 -21.87 0.82
N SER A 100 4.85 -21.00 -0.07
CA SER A 100 5.28 -21.38 -1.41
C SER A 100 6.47 -22.34 -1.37
N GLN A 101 7.46 -22.09 -0.51
CA GLN A 101 8.61 -22.98 -0.30
C GLN A 101 8.17 -24.37 0.17
N LYS A 102 7.28 -24.43 1.17
CA LYS A 102 6.69 -25.69 1.63
C LYS A 102 6.00 -26.43 0.50
N LYS A 103 5.25 -25.73 -0.35
CA LYS A 103 4.56 -26.37 -1.47
C LYS A 103 5.51 -26.94 -2.51
N ILE A 104 6.62 -26.26 -2.77
CA ILE A 104 7.69 -26.74 -3.65
C ILE A 104 8.29 -28.03 -3.09
N GLU A 105 8.56 -28.10 -1.79
CA GLU A 105 9.07 -29.32 -1.14
C GLU A 105 8.10 -30.50 -1.25
N GLU A 106 6.81 -30.28 -1.01
CA GLU A 106 5.77 -31.31 -1.19
C GLU A 106 5.73 -31.85 -2.64
N LEU A 107 5.87 -30.96 -3.63
CA LEU A 107 5.88 -31.36 -5.04
C LEU A 107 7.14 -32.17 -5.39
N HIS A 108 8.31 -31.81 -4.85
CA HIS A 108 9.52 -32.62 -5.03
C HIS A 108 9.36 -34.03 -4.47
N GLN A 109 8.81 -34.17 -3.26
CA GLN A 109 8.55 -35.50 -2.68
C GLN A 109 7.61 -36.34 -3.55
N LEU A 110 6.55 -35.72 -4.08
CA LEU A 110 5.61 -36.40 -4.97
C LEU A 110 6.27 -36.86 -6.29
N ILE A 111 7.16 -36.04 -6.86
CA ILE A 111 7.93 -36.40 -8.05
C ILE A 111 8.83 -37.61 -7.77
N ASP A 112 9.52 -37.63 -6.63
CA ASP A 112 10.39 -38.73 -6.24
C ASP A 112 9.61 -40.04 -6.07
N ASP A 113 8.45 -39.98 -5.41
CA ASP A 113 7.57 -41.14 -5.23
C ASP A 113 7.07 -41.68 -6.57
N LYS A 114 6.62 -40.79 -7.48
CA LYS A 114 6.19 -41.18 -8.83
C LYS A 114 7.35 -41.76 -9.65
N ASN A 115 8.54 -41.20 -9.55
CA ASN A 115 9.73 -41.73 -10.21
C ASN A 115 10.08 -43.13 -9.71
N LYS A 116 9.98 -43.37 -8.40
CA LYS A 116 10.16 -44.71 -7.82
C LYS A 116 9.13 -45.70 -8.34
N HIS A 117 7.87 -45.29 -8.47
CA HIS A 117 6.81 -46.13 -9.03
C HIS A 117 7.06 -46.43 -10.50
N ASN A 118 7.43 -45.44 -11.31
CA ASN A 118 7.76 -45.63 -12.73
C ASN A 118 8.92 -46.62 -12.92
N LYS A 119 9.97 -46.55 -12.11
CA LYS A 119 11.08 -47.52 -12.16
C LYS A 119 10.61 -48.96 -11.91
N LYS A 120 9.67 -49.17 -10.98
CA LYS A 120 9.07 -50.50 -10.74
C LYS A 120 8.28 -50.98 -11.95
N LEU A 121 7.46 -50.10 -12.55
CA LEU A 121 6.68 -50.42 -13.75
C LEU A 121 7.59 -50.75 -14.93
N GLN A 122 8.67 -50.01 -15.13
CA GLN A 122 9.68 -50.30 -16.15
C GLN A 122 10.32 -51.68 -15.94
N ALA A 123 10.69 -52.02 -14.71
CA ALA A 123 11.25 -53.33 -14.40
C ALA A 123 10.26 -54.47 -14.67
N ILE A 124 8.97 -54.28 -14.35
CA ILE A 124 7.93 -55.25 -14.67
C ILE A 124 7.75 -55.39 -16.19
N SER A 125 7.72 -54.28 -16.92
CA SER A 125 7.61 -54.29 -18.38
C SER A 125 8.76 -55.05 -19.03
N ALA A 126 9.99 -54.77 -18.63
CA ALA A 126 11.18 -55.46 -19.15
C ALA A 126 11.13 -56.97 -18.87
N ALA A 127 10.71 -57.38 -17.67
CA ALA A 127 10.58 -58.79 -17.33
C ALA A 127 9.48 -59.53 -18.13
N ILE A 128 8.47 -58.81 -18.64
CA ILE A 128 7.46 -59.36 -19.55
C ILE A 128 8.03 -59.49 -20.96
N ASP A 129 8.78 -58.50 -21.43
CA ASP A 129 9.41 -58.53 -22.76
C ASP A 129 10.46 -59.65 -22.89
N ASP A 130 11.08 -60.04 -21.77
CA ASP A 130 12.07 -61.13 -21.69
C ASP A 130 11.44 -62.55 -21.65
N LEU A 131 10.10 -62.66 -21.66
CA LEU A 131 9.34 -63.93 -21.54
C LEU A 131 9.01 -64.56 -22.90
#